data_AF-A0A9D4MS89-F1
#
_entry.id   AF-A0A9D4MS89-F1
#
_cell.length_a   1.000
_cell.length_b   1.000
_cell.length_c   1.000
_cell.angle_alpha   90.00
_cell.angle_beta   90.00
_cell.angle_gamma   90.00
#
_symmetry.space_group_name_H-M   'P 1'
#
loop_
_entity.id
_entity.type
_entity.pdbx_description
1 polymer ?
#
loop_
_entity_poly.entity_id
_entity_poly.type
_entity_poly.pdbx_seq_one_letter_code
_entity_poly.pdbx_strand_id
1 'polypeptide(L)'
;MADNRTMPLQFAPFSSFLDGGFWHQLCHNKVNVYGLDDSARPINASYYNGDASGMPCRMSLEHSSFDMSSKTPSQYFRAEGHLYNKNTLEDFKNTDKKQLLDQEGAQVWKAITSGAALENTTQLSRLLLLTFADIKKYHFYYWFAFPCVCPAQDFTLVRPPQTLLQVFTPEQADQILERYREFQSRGKEGVAFFIIVEEADTLSVDTLASTERHMQKGHKVLFAFADPCTLEQHPGWPLRNYLALILHHW
;
A
#
# COMPACT_ATOMS: atom_id res chain seq x y z
N MET A 1 21.32 -33.06 -11.41
CA MET A 1 21.29 -31.70 -11.95
C MET A 1 19.85 -31.23 -11.85
N ALA A 2 19.49 -30.54 -10.78
CA ALA A 2 18.11 -30.08 -10.56
C ALA A 2 17.87 -28.83 -11.41
N ASP A 3 16.83 -28.88 -12.23
CA ASP A 3 16.36 -27.79 -13.08
C ASP A 3 15.97 -26.60 -12.17
N ASN A 4 16.89 -25.63 -12.01
CA ASN A 4 16.71 -24.46 -11.16
C ASN A 4 15.79 -23.46 -11.87
N ARG A 5 14.51 -23.84 -12.07
CA ARG A 5 13.48 -22.97 -12.62
C ARG A 5 13.12 -21.93 -11.57
N THR A 6 13.85 -20.83 -11.55
CA THR A 6 13.45 -19.61 -10.84
C THR A 6 12.12 -19.13 -11.42
N MET A 7 11.05 -19.18 -10.62
CA MET A 7 9.73 -18.71 -11.05
C MET A 7 9.65 -17.19 -10.85
N PRO A 8 9.19 -16.41 -11.85
CA PRO A 8 9.02 -14.98 -11.69
C PRO A 8 7.93 -14.69 -10.65
N LEU A 9 8.18 -13.75 -9.74
CA LEU A 9 7.21 -13.31 -8.75
C LEU A 9 6.15 -12.44 -9.42
N GLN A 10 4.90 -12.90 -9.38
CA GLN A 10 3.74 -12.15 -9.87
C GLN A 10 2.95 -11.57 -8.70
N PHE A 11 2.36 -10.40 -8.91
CA PHE A 11 1.66 -9.64 -7.89
C PHE A 11 0.19 -9.44 -8.28
N ALA A 12 -0.71 -9.60 -7.34
CA ALA A 12 -2.12 -9.30 -7.54
C ALA A 12 -2.35 -7.78 -7.56
N PRO A 13 -3.01 -7.23 -8.61
CA PRO A 13 -3.26 -5.80 -8.69
C PRO A 13 -4.33 -5.34 -7.68
N PHE A 14 -4.21 -4.10 -7.23
CA PHE A 14 -5.28 -3.43 -6.51
C PHE A 14 -6.49 -3.17 -7.41
N SER A 15 -7.67 -3.37 -6.86
CA SER A 15 -8.94 -2.94 -7.40
C SER A 15 -9.40 -1.67 -6.68
N SER A 16 -9.75 -0.63 -7.42
CA SER A 16 -10.25 0.61 -6.85
C SER A 16 -11.73 0.48 -6.47
N PHE A 17 -12.08 0.91 -5.26
CA PHE A 17 -13.45 1.03 -4.79
C PHE A 17 -13.72 2.48 -4.35
N LEU A 18 -14.67 3.14 -5.00
CA LEU A 18 -15.04 4.54 -4.73
C LEU A 18 -16.48 4.53 -4.21
N ASP A 19 -16.66 4.91 -2.95
CA ASP A 19 -17.99 4.99 -2.34
C ASP A 19 -18.82 6.16 -2.91
N GLY A 20 -20.14 6.05 -2.84
CA GLY A 20 -21.04 7.14 -3.25
C GLY A 20 -20.75 8.45 -2.50
N GLY A 21 -20.43 8.36 -1.21
CA GLY A 21 -20.08 9.50 -0.37
C GLY A 21 -18.83 10.25 -0.83
N PHE A 22 -17.88 9.54 -1.46
CA PHE A 22 -16.69 10.17 -2.06
C PHE A 22 -17.08 11.13 -3.19
N TRP A 23 -17.98 10.71 -4.10
CA TRP A 23 -18.42 11.55 -5.22
C TRP A 23 -19.23 12.76 -4.75
N HIS A 24 -20.11 12.56 -3.76
CA HIS A 24 -20.85 13.67 -3.15
C HIS A 24 -19.91 14.71 -2.56
N GLN A 25 -18.88 14.27 -1.82
CA GLN A 25 -17.90 15.18 -1.24
C GLN A 25 -17.03 15.86 -2.30
N LEU A 26 -16.65 15.14 -3.36
CA LEU A 26 -15.92 15.70 -4.49
C LEU A 26 -16.71 16.81 -5.18
N CYS A 27 -18.01 16.61 -5.43
CA CYS A 27 -18.89 17.62 -5.99
C CYS A 27 -18.99 18.84 -5.07
N HIS A 28 -19.23 18.62 -3.78
CA HIS A 28 -19.31 19.68 -2.78
C HIS A 28 -18.02 20.52 -2.76
N ASN A 29 -16.86 19.86 -2.69
CA ASN A 29 -15.56 20.54 -2.69
C ASN A 29 -15.29 21.24 -4.03
N LYS A 30 -15.67 20.64 -5.16
CA LYS A 30 -15.50 21.27 -6.49
C LYS A 30 -16.28 22.58 -6.60
N VAL A 31 -17.51 22.63 -6.09
CA VAL A 31 -18.35 23.84 -6.15
C VAL A 31 -17.93 24.87 -5.10
N ASN A 32 -17.68 24.44 -3.86
CA ASN A 32 -17.53 25.36 -2.72
C ASN A 32 -16.08 25.73 -2.40
N VAL A 33 -15.10 24.92 -2.82
CA VAL A 33 -13.69 25.07 -2.42
C VAL A 33 -12.77 25.24 -3.62
N TYR A 34 -12.84 24.33 -4.60
CA TYR A 34 -11.89 24.31 -5.72
C TYR A 34 -12.24 25.32 -6.80
N GLY A 35 -13.53 25.46 -7.13
CA GLY A 35 -13.98 26.36 -8.19
C GLY A 35 -13.34 26.00 -9.53
N LEU A 36 -12.43 26.85 -10.02
CA LEU A 36 -11.68 26.65 -11.26
C LEU A 36 -10.27 26.08 -11.03
N ASP A 37 -9.83 25.95 -9.79
CA ASP A 37 -8.52 25.39 -9.45
C ASP A 37 -8.49 23.88 -9.73
N ASP A 38 -7.59 23.47 -10.63
CA ASP A 38 -7.36 22.08 -11.02
C ASP A 38 -6.07 21.50 -10.41
N SER A 39 -5.52 22.16 -9.39
CA SER A 39 -4.36 21.69 -8.64
C SER A 39 -4.59 20.36 -7.93
N ALA A 40 -3.50 19.62 -7.73
CA ALA A 40 -3.52 18.34 -7.03
C ALA A 40 -3.92 18.51 -5.56
N ARG A 41 -4.83 17.65 -5.07
CA ARG A 41 -5.29 17.66 -3.69
C ARG A 41 -4.89 16.36 -2.99
N PRO A 42 -4.34 16.39 -1.77
CA PRO A 42 -4.04 15.17 -1.04
C PRO A 42 -5.34 14.44 -0.70
N ILE A 43 -5.32 13.12 -0.78
CA ILE A 43 -6.42 12.22 -0.44
C ILE A 43 -5.89 10.99 0.32
N ASN A 44 -6.70 10.48 1.23
CA ASN A 44 -6.45 9.23 1.95
C ASN A 44 -7.34 8.13 1.40
N ALA A 45 -6.78 6.95 1.21
CA ALA A 45 -7.53 5.73 1.03
C ALA A 45 -7.20 4.76 2.15
N SER A 46 -8.01 3.71 2.24
CA SER A 46 -7.78 2.60 3.13
C SER A 46 -7.90 1.28 2.38
N TYR A 47 -7.14 0.30 2.81
CA TYR A 47 -7.31 -1.09 2.40
C TYR A 47 -7.40 -2.00 3.62
N TYR A 48 -7.91 -3.20 3.39
CA TYR A 48 -8.19 -4.19 4.43
C TYR A 48 -7.57 -5.53 4.04
N ASN A 49 -7.17 -6.33 5.03
CA ASN A 49 -6.52 -7.63 4.82
C ASN A 49 -7.33 -8.82 5.38
N GLY A 50 -8.56 -8.59 5.84
CA GLY A 50 -9.43 -9.65 6.37
C GLY A 50 -10.57 -10.03 5.43
N ASP A 51 -10.42 -9.79 4.12
CA ASP A 51 -11.39 -10.17 3.11
C ASP A 51 -11.44 -11.70 2.93
N ALA A 52 -12.63 -12.22 2.58
CA ALA A 52 -12.81 -13.65 2.33
C ALA A 52 -12.06 -14.10 1.07
N SER A 53 -11.66 -15.39 1.05
CA SER A 53 -10.96 -15.98 -0.10
C SER A 53 -11.70 -15.75 -1.42
N GLY A 54 -10.99 -15.28 -2.45
CA GLY A 54 -11.54 -14.99 -3.77
C GLY A 54 -12.03 -13.54 -3.95
N MET A 55 -12.05 -12.73 -2.89
CA MET A 55 -12.33 -11.30 -2.99
C MET A 55 -11.10 -10.53 -3.52
N PRO A 56 -11.28 -9.51 -4.38
CA PRO A 56 -10.17 -8.76 -4.94
C PRO A 56 -9.52 -7.87 -3.87
N CYS A 57 -8.23 -7.55 -4.05
CA CYS A 57 -7.49 -6.61 -3.20
C CYS A 57 -8.08 -5.20 -3.37
N ARG A 58 -8.93 -4.71 -2.46
CA ARG A 58 -9.60 -3.42 -2.65
C ARG A 58 -8.86 -2.27 -1.98
N MET A 59 -8.72 -1.17 -2.71
CA MET A 59 -8.38 0.15 -2.17
C MET A 59 -9.65 1.00 -2.16
N SER A 60 -10.12 1.37 -0.97
CA SER A 60 -11.39 2.06 -0.76
C SER A 60 -11.19 3.55 -0.49
N LEU A 61 -12.01 4.38 -1.14
CA LEU A 61 -12.14 5.81 -0.85
C LEU A 61 -13.56 6.13 -0.44
N GLU A 62 -13.66 6.88 0.64
CA GLU A 62 -14.92 7.23 1.31
C GLU A 62 -15.02 8.76 1.45
N HIS A 63 -16.08 9.22 2.11
CA HIS A 63 -16.25 10.65 2.42
C HIS A 63 -15.07 11.23 3.23
N SER A 64 -14.49 10.45 4.14
CA SER A 64 -13.34 10.83 4.98
C SER A 64 -12.02 10.94 4.22
N SER A 65 -11.97 10.49 2.96
CA SER A 65 -10.75 10.52 2.13
C SER A 65 -10.18 11.92 1.92
N PHE A 66 -11.01 12.97 2.02
CA PHE A 66 -10.56 14.36 1.89
C PHE A 66 -10.03 14.96 3.20
N ASP A 67 -10.26 14.31 4.34
CA ASP A 67 -9.81 14.76 5.64
C ASP A 67 -8.51 14.06 6.03
N MET A 68 -7.41 14.82 6.02
CA MET A 68 -6.08 14.34 6.39
C MET A 68 -5.96 13.97 7.88
N SER A 69 -6.80 14.58 8.72
CA SER A 69 -6.83 14.38 10.16
C SER A 69 -7.74 13.22 10.60
N SER A 70 -8.52 12.67 9.66
CA SER A 70 -9.41 11.55 9.96
C SER A 70 -8.62 10.33 10.44
N LYS A 71 -9.09 9.72 11.53
CA LYS A 71 -8.52 8.48 12.05
C LYS A 71 -8.97 7.33 11.16
N THR A 72 -8.02 6.55 10.69
CA THR A 72 -8.30 5.29 10.00
C THR A 72 -8.92 4.32 11.00
N PRO A 73 -10.02 3.62 10.65
CA PRO A 73 -10.62 2.63 11.54
C PRO A 73 -9.61 1.54 11.94
N SER A 74 -9.82 0.94 13.11
CA SER A 74 -9.02 -0.22 13.54
C SER A 74 -9.07 -1.32 12.47
N GLN A 75 -7.93 -1.99 12.23
CA GLN A 75 -7.73 -3.05 11.23
C GLN A 75 -7.68 -2.59 9.76
N TYR A 76 -7.90 -1.31 9.48
CA TYR A 76 -7.66 -0.75 8.15
C TYR A 76 -6.26 -0.14 8.07
N PHE A 77 -5.67 -0.21 6.87
CA PHE A 77 -4.35 0.34 6.59
C PHE A 77 -4.48 1.58 5.72
N ARG A 78 -3.83 2.66 6.16
CA ARG A 78 -3.89 3.95 5.46
C ARG A 78 -2.95 3.97 4.26
N ALA A 79 -3.45 4.49 3.16
CA ALA A 79 -2.72 4.78 1.94
C ALA A 79 -2.91 6.27 1.61
N GLU A 80 -1.83 6.96 1.27
CA GLU A 80 -1.88 8.39 0.93
C GLU A 80 -1.74 8.59 -0.58
N GLY A 81 -2.34 9.64 -1.13
CA GLY A 81 -2.20 9.93 -2.54
C GLY A 81 -2.69 11.29 -2.95
N HIS A 82 -2.78 11.47 -4.25
CA HIS A 82 -3.17 12.73 -4.85
C HIS A 82 -4.36 12.55 -5.80
N LEU A 83 -5.31 13.46 -5.65
CA LEU A 83 -6.46 13.65 -6.52
C LEU A 83 -6.17 14.78 -7.51
N TYR A 84 -6.23 14.46 -8.78
CA TYR A 84 -6.15 15.41 -9.89
C TYR A 84 -7.54 15.51 -10.51
N ASN A 85 -8.28 16.56 -10.19
CA ASN A 85 -9.62 16.75 -10.74
C ASN A 85 -9.59 17.80 -11.86
N LYS A 86 -9.84 17.37 -13.10
CA LYS A 86 -9.89 18.25 -14.26
C LYS A 86 -11.25 18.91 -14.42
N ASN A 87 -11.24 20.10 -15.02
CA ASN A 87 -12.42 20.92 -15.23
C ASN A 87 -13.19 20.54 -16.49
N THR A 88 -12.49 20.10 -17.54
CA THR A 88 -13.08 19.66 -18.81
C THR A 88 -12.76 18.19 -19.10
N LEU A 89 -13.63 17.55 -19.88
CA LEU A 89 -13.42 16.18 -20.33
C LEU A 89 -12.22 16.08 -21.30
N GLU A 90 -11.97 17.13 -22.06
CA GLU A 90 -10.85 17.21 -23.00
C GLU A 90 -9.52 17.24 -22.24
N ASP A 91 -9.41 18.05 -21.19
CA ASP A 91 -8.23 18.08 -20.33
C ASP A 91 -7.98 16.72 -19.68
N PHE A 92 -9.05 16.05 -19.20
CA PHE A 92 -8.93 14.69 -18.63
C PHE A 92 -8.37 13.68 -19.62
N LYS A 93 -8.78 13.75 -20.90
CA LYS A 93 -8.31 12.85 -21.95
C LYS A 93 -6.90 13.19 -22.43
N ASN A 94 -6.57 14.48 -22.50
CA ASN A 94 -5.28 14.98 -22.96
C ASN A 94 -4.21 15.00 -21.86
N THR A 95 -4.59 14.80 -20.59
CA THR A 95 -3.66 14.71 -19.47
C THR A 95 -2.69 13.56 -19.70
N ASP A 96 -1.39 13.84 -19.57
CA ASP A 96 -0.35 12.82 -19.66
C ASP A 96 -0.36 11.91 -18.43
N LYS A 97 -1.08 10.81 -18.59
CA LYS A 97 -1.23 9.72 -17.63
C LYS A 97 0.10 9.11 -17.20
N LYS A 98 1.08 9.05 -18.11
CA LYS A 98 2.40 8.49 -17.82
C LYS A 98 3.20 9.46 -16.99
N GLN A 99 3.20 10.74 -17.37
CA GLN A 99 3.91 11.77 -16.62
C GLN A 99 3.41 11.88 -15.17
N LEU A 100 2.10 11.84 -14.94
CA LEU A 100 1.55 11.83 -13.57
C LEU A 100 1.98 10.59 -12.79
N LEU A 101 1.97 9.41 -13.44
CA LEU A 101 2.41 8.17 -12.81
C LEU A 101 3.90 8.21 -12.44
N ASP A 102 4.73 8.74 -13.34
CA ASP A 102 6.18 8.89 -13.14
C ASP A 102 6.48 9.91 -12.02
N GLN A 103 5.69 10.99 -11.91
CA GLN A 103 5.81 11.97 -10.83
C GLN A 103 5.52 11.35 -9.47
N GLU A 104 4.42 10.60 -9.32
CA GLU A 104 4.09 9.92 -8.06
C GLU A 104 5.07 8.78 -7.77
N GLY A 105 5.51 8.04 -8.81
CA GLY A 105 6.55 7.01 -8.69
C GLY A 105 7.89 7.59 -8.21
N ALA A 106 8.29 8.76 -8.70
CA ALA A 106 9.48 9.47 -8.23
C ALA A 106 9.35 9.91 -6.77
N GLN A 107 8.15 10.26 -6.29
CA GLN A 107 7.92 10.54 -4.87
C GLN A 107 8.09 9.29 -4.01
N VAL A 108 7.55 8.14 -4.44
CA VAL A 108 7.77 6.84 -3.77
C VAL A 108 9.28 6.55 -3.68
N TRP A 109 9.99 6.69 -4.81
CA TRP A 109 11.44 6.46 -4.84
C TRP A 109 12.23 7.43 -3.95
N LYS A 110 11.84 8.71 -3.94
CA LYS A 110 12.43 9.71 -3.04
C LYS A 110 12.22 9.35 -1.57
N ALA A 111 11.03 8.87 -1.21
CA ALA A 111 10.72 8.44 0.16
C ALA A 111 11.52 7.20 0.58
N ILE A 112 11.75 6.27 -0.36
CA ILE A 112 12.62 5.10 -0.15
C ILE A 112 14.06 5.56 0.08
N THR A 113 14.62 6.33 -0.85
CA THR A 113 16.04 6.76 -0.79
C THR A 113 16.35 7.70 0.37
N SER A 114 15.40 8.54 0.81
CA SER A 114 15.60 9.43 1.95
C SER A 114 15.42 8.77 3.31
N GLY A 115 15.02 7.49 3.37
CA GLY A 115 14.68 6.79 4.61
C GLY A 115 13.35 7.19 5.24
N ALA A 116 12.60 8.12 4.64
CA ALA A 116 11.29 8.55 5.16
C ALA A 116 10.27 7.39 5.16
N ALA A 117 10.41 6.46 4.21
CA ALA A 117 9.59 5.26 4.14
C ALA A 117 9.90 4.22 5.24
N LEU A 118 11.05 4.31 5.92
CA LEU A 118 11.37 3.46 7.09
C LEU A 118 10.62 3.92 8.34
N GLU A 119 10.41 5.23 8.48
CA GLU A 119 9.67 5.83 9.59
C GLU A 119 8.16 5.79 9.34
N ASN A 120 7.73 6.16 8.12
CA ASN A 120 6.33 6.18 7.72
C ASN A 120 6.10 5.33 6.47
N THR A 121 5.68 4.09 6.70
CA THR A 121 5.50 3.07 5.66
C THR A 121 4.25 3.27 4.80
N THR A 122 3.32 4.17 5.18
CA THR A 122 2.14 4.50 4.35
C THR A 122 2.52 5.08 2.99
N GLN A 123 3.72 5.68 2.90
CA GLN A 123 4.26 6.23 1.66
C GLN A 123 4.58 5.18 0.59
N LEU A 124 4.68 3.90 0.97
CA LEU A 124 4.88 2.80 0.03
C LEU A 124 3.59 2.44 -0.71
N SER A 125 2.43 2.64 -0.07
CA SER A 125 1.12 2.33 -0.65
C SER A 125 0.48 3.58 -1.26
N ARG A 126 1.27 4.39 -1.97
CA ARG A 126 0.77 5.62 -2.60
C ARG A 126 -0.24 5.34 -3.71
N LEU A 127 -1.16 6.27 -3.92
CA LEU A 127 -2.15 6.21 -4.99
C LEU A 127 -2.26 7.53 -5.77
N LEU A 128 -2.76 7.40 -6.99
CA LEU A 128 -3.04 8.49 -7.91
C LEU A 128 -4.47 8.34 -8.41
N LEU A 129 -5.28 9.39 -8.24
CA LEU A 129 -6.65 9.42 -8.74
C LEU A 129 -6.82 10.62 -9.67
N LEU A 130 -6.99 10.35 -10.97
CA LEU A 130 -7.35 11.36 -11.96
C LEU A 130 -8.87 11.31 -12.17
N THR A 131 -9.56 12.44 -12.02
CA THR A 131 -11.02 12.53 -12.18
C THR A 131 -11.45 13.68 -13.08
N PHE A 132 -12.62 13.52 -13.67
CA PHE A 132 -13.40 14.61 -14.23
C PHE A 132 -14.87 14.41 -13.79
N ALA A 133 -15.36 15.34 -12.97
CA ALA A 133 -16.73 15.36 -12.49
C ALA A 133 -17.59 16.35 -13.30
N ASP A 134 -18.56 15.83 -14.06
CA ASP A 134 -19.62 16.62 -14.70
C ASP A 134 -20.79 16.77 -13.71
N ILE A 135 -20.77 17.86 -12.95
CA ILE A 135 -21.79 18.17 -11.93
C ILE A 135 -23.17 18.40 -12.56
N LYS A 136 -23.23 18.80 -13.84
CA LYS A 136 -24.51 19.07 -14.51
C LYS A 136 -25.25 17.78 -14.83
N LYS A 137 -24.53 16.76 -15.27
CA LYS A 137 -25.09 15.45 -15.64
C LYS A 137 -24.93 14.38 -14.55
N TYR A 138 -24.22 14.69 -13.46
CA TYR A 138 -23.82 13.72 -12.45
C TYR A 138 -23.07 12.52 -13.05
N HIS A 139 -22.22 12.79 -14.05
CA HIS A 139 -21.35 11.79 -14.65
C HIS A 139 -19.91 11.98 -14.16
N PHE A 140 -19.32 10.90 -13.65
CA PHE A 140 -17.99 10.89 -13.08
C PHE A 140 -17.09 10.00 -13.92
N TYR A 141 -16.04 10.59 -14.48
CA TYR A 141 -14.99 9.87 -15.18
C TYR A 141 -13.77 9.81 -14.27
N TYR A 142 -13.19 8.63 -14.12
CA TYR A 142 -12.03 8.45 -13.28
C TYR A 142 -11.03 7.47 -13.86
N TRP A 143 -9.80 7.62 -13.42
CA TRP A 143 -8.72 6.70 -13.70
C TRP A 143 -7.86 6.60 -12.45
N PHE A 144 -7.76 5.38 -11.92
CA PHE A 144 -7.02 5.05 -10.71
C PHE A 144 -5.68 4.44 -11.09
N ALA A 145 -4.62 4.85 -10.39
CA ALA A 145 -3.29 4.27 -10.59
C ALA A 145 -2.57 4.05 -9.26
N PHE A 146 -1.78 2.99 -9.22
CA PHE A 146 -1.01 2.56 -8.06
C PHE A 146 0.48 2.59 -8.45
N PRO A 147 1.16 3.73 -8.28
CA PRO A 147 2.57 3.87 -8.67
C PRO A 147 3.42 2.81 -7.98
N CYS A 148 4.22 2.10 -8.78
CA CYS A 148 5.17 1.12 -8.28
C CYS A 148 6.56 1.32 -8.88
N VAL A 149 7.59 1.15 -8.05
CA VAL A 149 8.98 1.18 -8.50
C VAL A 149 9.31 -0.18 -9.12
N CYS A 150 9.68 -0.20 -10.39
CA CYS A 150 10.14 -1.38 -11.08
C CYS A 150 11.68 -1.49 -10.96
N PRO A 151 12.22 -2.53 -10.32
CA PRO A 151 13.66 -2.77 -10.32
C PRO A 151 14.17 -3.12 -11.72
N ALA A 152 15.48 -2.99 -11.95
CA ALA A 152 16.12 -3.37 -13.21
C ALA A 152 16.09 -4.89 -13.47
N GLN A 153 15.95 -5.70 -12.41
CA GLN A 153 15.83 -7.15 -12.48
C GLN A 153 14.54 -7.60 -11.78
N ASP A 154 13.78 -8.45 -12.44
CA ASP A 154 12.54 -9.01 -11.87
C ASP A 154 12.83 -9.87 -10.64
N PHE A 155 11.94 -9.78 -9.65
CA PHE A 155 12.01 -10.62 -8.47
C PHE A 155 11.65 -12.06 -8.82
N THR A 156 12.45 -13.01 -8.33
CA THR A 156 12.21 -14.45 -8.53
C THR A 156 11.97 -15.16 -7.20
N LEU A 157 11.03 -16.11 -7.20
CA LEU A 157 10.77 -16.98 -6.07
C LEU A 157 11.86 -18.04 -5.95
N VAL A 158 12.50 -18.08 -4.78
CA VAL A 158 13.46 -19.15 -4.41
C VAL A 158 12.73 -20.43 -4.00
N ARG A 159 11.55 -20.28 -3.40
CA ARG A 159 10.69 -21.37 -2.93
C ARG A 159 9.22 -21.05 -3.26
N PRO A 160 8.36 -22.06 -3.44
CA PRO A 160 6.94 -21.82 -3.62
C PRO A 160 6.34 -21.12 -2.38
N PRO A 161 5.28 -20.30 -2.55
CA PRO A 161 4.55 -19.71 -1.43
C PRO A 161 4.02 -20.79 -0.49
N GLN A 162 4.16 -20.55 0.82
CA GLN A 162 3.71 -21.45 1.88
C GLN A 162 2.84 -20.65 2.86
N THR A 163 1.86 -21.32 3.46
CA THR A 163 1.02 -20.67 4.48
C THR A 163 1.79 -20.49 5.78
N LEU A 164 1.36 -19.54 6.62
CA LEU A 164 2.02 -19.24 7.89
C LEU A 164 2.16 -20.50 8.77
N LEU A 165 1.12 -21.34 8.82
CA LEU A 165 1.07 -22.58 9.61
C LEU A 165 1.88 -23.73 9.02
N GLN A 166 2.37 -23.62 7.78
CA GLN A 166 3.33 -24.59 7.21
C GLN A 166 4.77 -24.26 7.62
N VAL A 167 5.03 -23.00 7.98
CA VAL A 167 6.37 -22.51 8.33
C VAL A 167 6.56 -22.41 9.84
N PHE A 168 5.52 -21.99 10.57
CA PHE A 168 5.53 -21.80 12.01
C PHE A 168 4.61 -22.81 12.70
N THR A 169 4.95 -23.18 13.95
CA THR A 169 4.03 -23.98 14.77
C THR A 169 2.79 -23.16 15.14
N PRO A 170 1.67 -23.79 15.51
CA PRO A 170 0.48 -23.06 15.95
C PRO A 170 0.77 -22.08 17.10
N GLU A 171 1.61 -22.48 18.06
CA GLU A 171 1.98 -21.65 19.20
C GLU A 171 2.81 -20.43 18.77
N GLN A 172 3.70 -20.61 17.80
CA GLN A 172 4.48 -19.51 17.22
C GLN A 172 3.61 -18.55 16.42
N ALA A 173 2.63 -19.06 15.66
CA ALA A 173 1.70 -18.25 14.91
C ALA A 173 0.81 -17.40 15.84
N ASP A 174 0.31 -17.98 16.93
CA ASP A 174 -0.43 -17.26 17.96
C ASP A 174 0.44 -16.20 18.65
N GLN A 175 1.70 -16.53 18.95
CA GLN A 175 2.67 -15.57 19.49
C GLN A 175 2.87 -14.38 18.54
N ILE A 176 3.06 -14.61 17.23
CA ILE A 176 3.19 -13.53 16.24
C ILE A 176 1.95 -12.64 16.26
N LEU A 177 0.75 -13.24 16.29
CA LEU A 177 -0.50 -12.49 16.28
C LEU A 177 -0.67 -11.63 17.54
N GLU A 178 -0.36 -12.16 18.72
CA GLU A 178 -0.38 -11.41 19.97
C GLU A 178 0.61 -10.24 19.94
N ARG A 179 1.86 -10.49 19.52
CA ARG A 179 2.88 -9.45 19.42
C ARG A 179 2.52 -8.38 18.38
N TYR A 180 1.89 -8.77 17.29
CA TYR A 180 1.39 -7.83 16.30
C TYR A 180 0.26 -6.95 16.84
N ARG A 181 -0.69 -7.52 17.60
CA ARG A 181 -1.76 -6.76 18.27
C ARG A 181 -1.19 -5.78 19.30
N GLU A 182 -0.22 -6.21 20.10
CA GLU A 182 0.50 -5.32 21.02
C GLU A 182 1.26 -4.22 20.29
N PHE A 183 1.89 -4.54 19.17
CA PHE A 183 2.60 -3.57 18.34
C PHE A 183 1.63 -2.49 17.84
N GLN A 184 0.46 -2.87 17.33
CA GLN A 184 -0.55 -1.92 16.88
C GLN A 184 -1.10 -1.04 18.02
N SER A 185 -1.30 -1.60 19.22
CA SER A 185 -1.87 -0.85 20.36
C SER A 185 -0.90 0.18 20.98
N ARG A 186 0.41 0.04 20.74
CA ARG A 186 1.46 0.97 21.24
C ARG A 186 1.59 2.26 20.41
N GLY A 187 0.50 2.73 19.81
CA GLY A 187 0.48 3.95 18.99
C GLY A 187 1.03 3.77 17.57
N LYS A 188 1.09 2.52 17.09
CA LYS A 188 1.44 2.16 15.70
C LYS A 188 0.22 1.59 14.97
N GLU A 189 -0.95 2.15 15.25
CA GLU A 189 -2.20 1.77 14.59
C GLU A 189 -2.09 2.02 13.08
N GLY A 190 -2.50 1.03 12.27
CA GLY A 190 -2.51 1.14 10.81
C GLY A 190 -1.13 0.97 10.14
N VAL A 191 -0.09 0.55 10.88
CA VAL A 191 1.20 0.20 10.26
C VAL A 191 1.07 -1.13 9.52
N ALA A 192 1.18 -1.06 8.19
CA ALA A 192 1.04 -2.23 7.33
C ALA A 192 2.34 -3.01 7.13
N PHE A 193 3.50 -2.39 7.28
CA PHE A 193 4.80 -3.01 6.99
C PHE A 193 5.65 -3.04 8.27
N PHE A 194 6.18 -4.22 8.59
CA PHE A 194 6.88 -4.48 9.84
C PHE A 194 7.87 -5.64 9.67
N ILE A 195 8.66 -5.90 10.71
CA ILE A 195 9.56 -7.06 10.76
C ILE A 195 9.12 -8.02 11.84
N ILE A 196 9.36 -9.31 11.60
CA ILE A 196 9.31 -10.37 12.60
C ILE A 196 10.76 -10.77 12.86
N VAL A 197 11.17 -10.72 14.13
CA VAL A 197 12.52 -11.07 14.57
C VAL A 197 12.45 -12.37 15.35
N GLU A 198 13.27 -13.33 14.94
CA GLU A 198 13.43 -14.62 15.59
C GLU A 198 14.72 -14.59 16.43
N GLU A 199 14.54 -14.60 17.76
CA GLU A 199 15.59 -14.60 18.77
C GLU A 199 15.58 -15.94 19.52
N ALA A 200 16.47 -16.85 19.13
CA ALA A 200 16.48 -18.24 19.59
C ALA A 200 15.12 -18.93 19.39
N ASP A 201 14.27 -18.96 20.43
CA ASP A 201 12.92 -19.57 20.42
C ASP A 201 11.80 -18.53 20.61
N THR A 202 12.10 -17.24 20.57
CA THR A 202 11.12 -16.17 20.76
C THR A 202 10.92 -15.35 19.49
N LEU A 203 9.66 -15.13 19.13
CA LEU A 203 9.27 -14.27 18.02
C LEU A 203 8.79 -12.92 18.56
N SER A 204 9.32 -11.85 17.97
CA SER A 204 8.91 -10.48 18.28
C SER A 204 8.60 -9.72 16.99
N VAL A 205 7.76 -8.68 17.13
CA VAL A 205 7.38 -7.79 16.02
C VAL A 205 7.96 -6.41 16.31
N ASP A 206 8.61 -5.82 15.31
CA ASP A 206 9.19 -4.48 15.43
C ASP A 206 9.08 -3.69 14.10
N THR A 207 9.48 -2.42 14.15
CA THR A 207 9.48 -1.49 13.02
C THR A 207 10.64 -1.74 12.04
N LEU A 208 10.50 -1.27 10.80
CA LEU A 208 11.57 -1.37 9.81
C LEU A 208 12.84 -0.60 10.20
N ALA A 209 12.72 0.46 11.00
CA ALA A 209 13.85 1.25 11.46
C ALA A 209 14.80 0.46 12.38
N SER A 210 14.35 -0.61 13.04
CA SER A 210 15.20 -1.43 13.91
C SER A 210 15.85 -2.61 13.18
N THR A 211 15.57 -2.80 11.89
CA THR A 211 16.09 -3.93 11.09
C THR A 211 17.61 -4.07 11.17
N GLU A 212 18.36 -2.98 10.93
CA GLU A 212 19.83 -3.01 10.98
C GLU A 212 20.37 -3.44 12.35
N ARG A 213 19.73 -2.98 13.43
CA ARG A 213 20.11 -3.33 14.81
C ARG A 213 19.94 -4.83 15.05
N HIS A 214 18.87 -5.43 14.55
CA HIS A 214 18.64 -6.87 14.70
C HIS A 214 19.58 -7.70 13.81
N MET A 215 19.83 -7.25 12.58
CA MET A 215 20.80 -7.90 11.68
C MET A 215 22.23 -7.87 12.24
N GLN A 216 22.66 -6.74 12.84
CA GLN A 216 23.98 -6.62 13.48
C GLN A 216 24.14 -7.53 14.70
N LYS A 217 23.06 -7.82 15.41
CA LYS A 217 23.05 -8.79 16.52
C LYS A 217 23.04 -10.25 16.05
N GLY A 218 22.95 -10.49 14.74
CA GLY A 218 22.88 -11.83 14.16
C GLY A 218 21.50 -12.48 14.30
N HIS A 219 20.44 -11.72 14.59
CA HIS A 219 19.09 -12.25 14.68
C HIS A 219 18.53 -12.51 13.27
N LYS A 220 17.66 -13.51 13.14
CA LYS A 220 16.98 -13.78 11.87
C LYS A 220 15.78 -12.84 11.74
N VAL A 221 15.75 -12.08 10.65
CA VAL A 221 14.72 -11.06 10.38
C VAL A 221 13.86 -11.51 9.19
N LEU A 222 12.55 -11.49 9.37
CA LEU A 222 11.57 -11.70 8.31
C LEU A 222 10.84 -10.39 8.03
N PHE A 223 10.83 -9.97 6.77
CA PHE A 223 10.05 -8.81 6.32
C PHE A 223 8.59 -9.21 6.14
N ALA A 224 7.71 -8.59 6.91
CA ALA A 224 6.29 -8.88 6.91
C ALA A 224 5.48 -7.65 6.48
N PHE A 225 4.31 -7.88 5.89
CA PHE A 225 3.37 -6.83 5.58
C PHE A 225 1.93 -7.36 5.65
N ALA A 226 0.98 -6.45 5.88
CA ALA A 226 -0.44 -6.74 5.83
C ALA A 226 -0.92 -6.84 4.38
N ASP A 227 -1.00 -8.07 3.87
CA ASP A 227 -1.36 -8.32 2.49
C ASP A 227 -2.88 -8.19 2.26
N PRO A 228 -3.36 -7.25 1.41
CA PRO A 228 -4.78 -7.20 1.01
C PRO A 228 -5.19 -8.34 0.07
N CYS A 229 -4.24 -9.14 -0.42
CA CYS A 229 -4.52 -10.24 -1.32
C CYS A 229 -5.05 -11.48 -0.61
N THR A 230 -6.04 -12.09 -1.25
CA THR A 230 -6.68 -13.32 -0.78
C THR A 230 -6.20 -14.55 -1.57
N LEU A 231 -5.29 -14.36 -2.54
CA LEU A 231 -4.73 -15.43 -3.36
C LEU A 231 -3.55 -16.11 -2.66
N GLU A 232 -3.56 -17.44 -2.57
CA GLU A 232 -2.52 -18.20 -1.87
C GLU A 232 -1.15 -18.16 -2.57
N GLN A 233 -1.15 -18.01 -3.89
CA GLN A 233 0.05 -18.14 -4.73
C GLN A 233 0.67 -16.80 -5.14
N HIS A 234 -0.04 -15.67 -4.91
CA HIS A 234 0.36 -14.37 -5.39
C HIS A 234 0.21 -13.32 -4.29
N PRO A 235 1.29 -12.64 -3.89
CA PRO A 235 1.19 -11.54 -2.95
C PRO A 235 0.48 -10.33 -3.57
N GLY A 236 -0.07 -9.47 -2.71
CA GLY A 236 -0.68 -8.22 -3.13
C GLY A 236 0.29 -7.19 -3.69
N TRP A 237 -0.27 -6.21 -4.37
CA TRP A 237 0.45 -5.09 -4.98
C TRP A 237 1.40 -4.32 -4.03
N PRO A 238 1.10 -4.11 -2.73
CA PRO A 238 1.98 -3.39 -1.80
C PRO A 238 3.41 -3.95 -1.73
N LEU A 239 3.57 -5.26 -1.96
CA LEU A 239 4.86 -5.91 -1.87
C LEU A 239 5.88 -5.36 -2.88
N ARG A 240 5.44 -4.83 -4.04
CA ARG A 240 6.37 -4.29 -5.05
C ARG A 240 7.24 -3.16 -4.50
N ASN A 241 6.60 -2.16 -3.90
CA ASN A 241 7.30 -1.01 -3.34
C ASN A 241 8.07 -1.39 -2.07
N TYR A 242 7.57 -2.37 -1.33
CA TYR A 242 8.28 -2.87 -0.16
C TYR A 242 9.57 -3.60 -0.52
N LEU A 243 9.56 -4.45 -1.55
CA LEU A 243 10.77 -5.10 -2.05
C LEU A 243 11.77 -4.08 -2.61
N ALA A 244 11.30 -3.03 -3.29
CA ALA A 244 12.16 -1.95 -3.75
C ALA A 244 12.82 -1.20 -2.57
N LEU A 245 12.09 -1.01 -1.46
CA LEU A 245 12.66 -0.47 -0.23
C LEU A 245 13.72 -1.39 0.36
N ILE A 246 13.41 -2.69 0.49
CA ILE A 246 14.33 -3.68 1.07
C ILE A 246 15.63 -3.71 0.27
N LEU A 247 15.53 -3.85 -1.06
CA LEU A 247 16.67 -3.90 -1.98
C LEU A 247 17.56 -2.65 -1.93
N HIS A 248 16.99 -1.49 -1.58
CA HIS A 248 17.75 -0.25 -1.51
C HIS A 248 18.54 -0.11 -0.21
N HIS A 249 17.98 -0.57 0.92
CA HIS A 249 18.55 -0.36 2.25
C HIS A 249 19.40 -1.53 2.76
N TRP A 250 19.14 -2.75 2.30
CA TRP A 250 19.80 -3.99 2.78
C TRP A 250 20.15 -4.93 1.63
#